data_AF-A0A6M1ZPY1-F1
#
_entry.id   AF-A0A6M1ZPY1-F1
#
_cell.length_a   1.000
_cell.length_b   1.000
_cell.length_c   1.000
_cell.angle_alpha   90.00
_cell.angle_beta   90.00
_cell.angle_gamma   90.00
#
_symmetry.space_group_name_H-M   'P 1'
#
loop_
_entity.id
_entity.type
_entity.pdbx_description
1 polymer ?
#
loop_
_entity_poly.entity_id
_entity_poly.type
_entity_poly.pdbx_seq_one_letter_code
_entity_poly.pdbx_strand_id
1 'polypeptide(L)'
;MKIFAFLFCCMALSWPLLAHQDDLALLGELIEVTQSNLEEQKQLLSLMKRYEKTRDAFVGDWTSQKLAALLMREASLILKEVEKHHLAHLFSSEFMTEIRFFTEVREKAKAP
;
A
#
# COMPACT_ATOMS: atom_id res chain seq x y z
N MET A 1 9.41 -14.99 61.07
CA MET A 1 9.70 -15.11 59.62
C MET A 1 8.51 -15.74 58.86
N LYS A 2 7.37 -15.04 58.74
CA LYS A 2 6.20 -15.51 57.97
C LYS A 2 5.64 -14.48 56.96
N ILE A 3 6.20 -13.28 56.93
CA ILE A 3 5.71 -12.16 56.08
C ILE A 3 6.30 -12.21 54.67
N PHE A 4 7.50 -12.79 54.50
CA PHE A 4 8.17 -12.88 53.19
C PHE A 4 7.50 -13.86 52.21
N ALA A 5 6.74 -14.85 52.68
CA ALA A 5 6.04 -15.79 51.81
C ALA A 5 4.81 -15.17 51.13
N PHE A 6 4.22 -14.11 51.70
CA PHE A 6 3.00 -13.51 51.17
C PHE A 6 3.27 -12.54 50.01
N LEU A 7 4.39 -11.80 50.06
CA LEU A 7 4.80 -10.87 49.00
C LEU A 7 5.23 -11.57 47.70
N PHE A 8 5.80 -12.78 47.81
CA PHE A 8 6.22 -13.54 46.62
C PHE A 8 5.04 -14.13 45.84
N CYS A 9 3.91 -14.38 46.50
CA CYS A 9 2.70 -14.91 45.87
C CYS A 9 1.93 -13.82 45.09
N CYS A 10 1.97 -12.56 45.55
CA CYS A 10 1.31 -11.45 44.85
C CYS A 10 2.03 -11.02 43.56
N MET A 11 3.36 -11.14 43.48
CA MET A 11 4.12 -10.78 42.27
C MET A 11 4.10 -11.86 41.17
N ALA A 12 3.90 -13.13 41.54
CA ALA A 12 3.80 -14.22 40.56
C ALA A 12 2.44 -14.27 39.82
N LEU A 13 1.40 -13.66 40.38
CA LEU A 13 0.05 -13.63 39.79
C LEU A 13 -0.18 -12.44 38.84
N SER A 14 0.64 -11.38 38.89
CA SER A 14 0.52 -10.22 38.00
C SER A 14 1.35 -10.33 36.72
N TRP A 15 2.41 -11.16 36.71
CA TRP A 15 3.30 -11.34 35.56
C TRP A 15 2.60 -11.87 34.29
N PRO A 16 1.74 -12.92 34.35
CA PRO A 16 1.06 -13.39 33.14
C PRO A 16 -0.05 -12.44 32.67
N LEU A 17 -0.60 -11.60 33.55
CA LEU A 17 -1.71 -10.71 33.21
C LEU A 17 -1.23 -9.46 32.45
N LEU A 18 -0.07 -8.91 32.83
CA LEU A 18 0.55 -7.77 32.14
C LEU A 18 1.04 -8.15 30.73
N ALA A 19 1.69 -9.31 30.59
CA ALA A 19 2.12 -9.80 29.28
C ALA A 19 0.94 -10.04 28.31
N HIS A 20 -0.20 -10.51 28.83
CA HIS A 20 -1.39 -10.76 28.00
C HIS A 20 -2.09 -9.47 27.55
N GLN A 21 -2.02 -8.39 28.34
CA GLN A 21 -2.53 -7.08 27.92
C GLN A 21 -1.67 -6.47 26.80
N ASP A 22 -0.35 -6.65 26.88
CA ASP A 22 0.57 -6.20 25.83
C ASP A 22 0.34 -6.97 24.52
N ASP A 23 0.11 -8.29 24.58
CA ASP A 23 -0.22 -9.10 23.40
C ASP A 23 -1.53 -8.65 22.72
N LEU A 24 -2.56 -8.31 23.51
CA LEU A 24 -3.83 -7.80 22.99
C LEU A 24 -3.68 -6.41 22.36
N ALA A 25 -2.86 -5.53 22.95
CA ALA A 25 -2.58 -4.22 22.39
C ALA A 25 -1.81 -4.33 21.06
N LEU A 26 -0.79 -5.20 21.01
CA LEU A 26 -0.04 -5.50 19.79
C LEU A 26 -0.95 -6.08 18.69
N LEU A 27 -1.88 -6.98 19.06
CA LEU A 27 -2.84 -7.52 18.11
C LEU A 27 -3.79 -6.43 17.58
N GLY A 28 -4.19 -5.48 18.43
CA GLY A 28 -4.96 -4.31 18.04
C GLY A 28 -4.23 -3.45 17.01
N GLU A 29 -2.97 -3.10 17.28
CA GLU A 29 -2.13 -2.33 16.35
C GLU A 29 -1.93 -3.06 15.02
N LEU A 30 -1.70 -4.39 15.07
CA LEU A 30 -1.58 -5.20 13.87
C LEU A 30 -2.86 -5.19 13.03
N ILE A 31 -4.04 -5.23 13.66
CA ILE A 31 -5.32 -5.12 12.96
C ILE A 31 -5.45 -3.75 12.28
N GLU A 32 -5.12 -2.67 12.97
CA GLU A 32 -5.19 -1.30 12.43
C GLU A 32 -4.25 -1.13 11.22
N VAL A 33 -2.99 -1.55 11.34
CA VAL A 33 -2.02 -1.52 10.25
C VAL A 33 -2.50 -2.37 9.07
N THR A 34 -3.04 -3.57 9.34
CA THR A 34 -3.57 -4.45 8.29
C THR A 34 -4.76 -3.82 7.58
N GLN A 35 -5.67 -3.18 8.30
CA GLN A 35 -6.80 -2.48 7.70
C GLN A 35 -6.35 -1.28 6.85
N SER A 36 -5.39 -0.50 7.33
CA SER A 36 -4.83 0.61 6.56
C SER A 36 -4.18 0.11 5.26
N ASN A 37 -3.36 -0.94 5.34
CA ASN A 37 -2.71 -1.54 4.18
C ASN A 37 -3.74 -2.07 3.17
N LEU A 38 -4.82 -2.69 3.66
CA LEU A 38 -5.91 -3.16 2.81
C LEU A 38 -6.59 -2.00 2.07
N GLU A 39 -6.77 -0.86 2.73
CA GLU A 39 -7.38 0.31 2.09
C GLU A 39 -6.47 0.91 1.02
N GLU A 40 -5.16 1.00 1.27
CA GLU A 40 -4.17 1.41 0.25
C GLU A 40 -4.18 0.46 -0.96
N GLN A 41 -4.27 -0.87 -0.73
CA GLN A 41 -4.39 -1.85 -1.81
C GLN A 41 -5.67 -1.68 -2.64
N LYS A 42 -6.82 -1.38 -2.00
CA LYS A 42 -8.06 -1.07 -2.72
C LYS A 42 -7.94 0.21 -3.56
N GLN A 43 -7.24 1.21 -3.05
CA GLN A 43 -6.97 2.44 -3.80
C GLN A 43 -6.10 2.17 -5.03
N LEU A 44 -5.05 1.36 -4.89
CA LEU A 44 -4.23 0.93 -6.02
C LEU A 44 -5.04 0.13 -7.05
N LEU A 45 -5.88 -0.81 -6.61
CA LEU A 45 -6.77 -1.55 -7.51
C LEU A 45 -7.73 -0.62 -8.27
N SER A 46 -8.27 0.38 -7.59
CA SER A 46 -9.14 1.40 -8.20
C SER A 46 -8.39 2.24 -9.25
N LEU A 47 -7.13 2.62 -8.97
CA LEU A 47 -6.26 3.29 -9.92
C LEU A 47 -6.00 2.44 -11.16
N MET A 48 -5.66 1.15 -10.97
CA MET A 48 -5.40 0.22 -12.07
C MET A 48 -6.63 0.02 -12.96
N LYS A 49 -7.83 -0.13 -12.38
CA LYS A 49 -9.07 -0.23 -13.15
C LYS A 49 -9.36 1.01 -13.99
N ARG A 50 -9.07 2.20 -13.46
CA ARG A 50 -9.21 3.45 -14.24
C ARG A 50 -8.18 3.52 -15.36
N TYR A 51 -6.93 3.19 -15.07
CA TYR A 51 -5.86 3.12 -16.07
C TYR A 51 -6.23 2.20 -17.23
N GLU A 52 -6.72 0.99 -16.95
CA GLU A 52 -7.14 0.04 -17.97
C GLU A 52 -8.25 0.62 -18.85
N LYS A 53 -9.28 1.21 -18.25
CA LYS A 53 -10.35 1.88 -18.98
C LYS A 53 -9.85 3.04 -19.84
N THR A 54 -8.94 3.86 -19.32
CA THR A 54 -8.33 4.98 -20.07
C THR A 54 -7.47 4.47 -21.21
N ARG A 55 -6.71 3.39 -20.99
CA ARG A 55 -5.87 2.74 -22.00
C ARG A 55 -6.72 2.23 -23.15
N ASP A 56 -7.79 1.50 -22.85
CA ASP A 56 -8.68 0.95 -23.86
C ASP A 56 -9.38 2.06 -24.67
N ALA A 57 -9.79 3.15 -24.00
CA ALA A 57 -10.32 4.33 -24.68
C ALA A 57 -9.27 5.02 -25.57
N PHE A 58 -8.03 5.13 -25.11
CA PHE A 58 -6.93 5.71 -25.88
C PHE A 58 -6.56 4.85 -27.09
N VAL A 59 -6.61 3.52 -26.97
CA VAL A 59 -6.43 2.62 -28.12
C VAL A 59 -7.53 2.83 -29.17
N GLY A 60 -8.76 3.12 -28.73
CA GLY A 60 -9.88 3.47 -29.61
C GLY A 60 -9.73 4.84 -30.30
N ASP A 61 -9.05 5.81 -29.67
CA ASP A 61 -8.73 7.13 -30.23
C ASP A 61 -7.33 7.60 -29.82
N TRP A 62 -6.33 7.11 -30.55
CA TRP A 62 -4.91 7.35 -30.28
C TRP A 62 -4.48 8.80 -30.53
N THR A 63 -5.34 9.61 -31.14
CA THR A 63 -5.07 11.03 -31.42
C THR A 63 -5.49 11.95 -30.28
N SER A 64 -6.26 11.43 -29.31
CA SER A 64 -6.76 12.19 -28.18
C SER A 64 -5.66 12.52 -27.18
N GLN A 65 -5.16 13.76 -27.27
CA GLN A 65 -4.20 14.30 -26.29
C GLN A 65 -4.73 14.26 -24.86
N LYS A 66 -6.04 14.42 -24.67
CA LYS A 66 -6.68 14.34 -23.35
C LYS A 66 -6.57 12.94 -22.75
N LEU A 67 -6.83 11.90 -23.55
CA LEU A 67 -6.70 10.52 -23.10
C LEU A 67 -5.23 10.16 -22.86
N ALA A 68 -4.32 10.59 -23.73
CA ALA A 68 -2.88 10.40 -23.53
C ALA A 68 -2.40 11.03 -22.20
N ALA A 69 -2.78 12.27 -21.92
CA ALA A 69 -2.42 12.96 -20.67
C ALA A 69 -3.01 12.28 -19.43
N LEU A 70 -4.25 11.78 -19.53
CA LEU A 70 -4.89 11.04 -18.45
C LEU A 70 -4.17 9.70 -18.19
N LEU A 71 -3.86 8.95 -19.26
CA LEU A 71 -3.15 7.68 -19.20
C LEU A 71 -1.78 7.84 -18.53
N MET A 72 -1.02 8.85 -18.96
CA MET A 72 0.27 9.21 -18.37
C MET A 72 0.19 9.60 -16.91
N ARG A 73 -0.86 10.34 -16.52
CA ARG A 73 -1.09 10.70 -15.12
C ARG A 73 -1.40 9.46 -14.28
N GLU A 74 -2.27 8.58 -14.76
CA GLU A 74 -2.67 7.37 -14.06
C GLU A 74 -1.51 6.38 -13.93
N ALA A 75 -0.71 6.18 -14.98
CA ALA A 75 0.53 5.40 -14.95
C ALA A 75 1.50 5.91 -13.87
N SER A 76 1.70 7.23 -13.81
CA SER A 76 2.59 7.86 -12.82
C SER A 76 2.10 7.65 -11.39
N LEU A 77 0.79 7.71 -11.15
CA LEU A 77 0.21 7.45 -9.83
C LEU A 77 0.36 5.97 -9.44
N ILE A 78 0.10 5.05 -10.36
CA ILE A 78 0.29 3.61 -10.13
C ILE A 78 1.75 3.32 -9.82
N LEU A 79 2.69 3.80 -10.63
CA LEU A 79 4.11 3.54 -10.42
C LEU A 79 4.58 4.07 -9.06
N LYS A 80 4.12 5.25 -8.65
CA LYS A 80 4.43 5.81 -7.32
C LYS A 80 3.94 4.92 -6.18
N GLU A 81 2.71 4.43 -6.24
CA GLU A 81 2.17 3.53 -5.21
C GLU A 81 2.89 2.18 -5.21
N VAL A 82 3.18 1.63 -6.38
CA VAL A 82 3.91 0.37 -6.52
C VAL A 82 5.33 0.48 -5.93
N GLU A 83 6.02 1.60 -6.15
CA GLU A 83 7.36 1.84 -5.61
C GLU A 83 7.32 2.14 -4.10
N LYS A 84 6.37 2.96 -3.63
CA LYS A 84 6.16 3.27 -2.21
C LYS A 84 5.95 1.99 -1.37
N HIS A 85 5.22 1.02 -1.90
CA HIS A 85 4.86 -0.21 -1.20
C HIS A 85 5.70 -1.43 -1.63
N HIS A 86 6.74 -1.23 -2.45
CA HIS A 86 7.61 -2.30 -2.96
C HIS A 86 6.87 -3.45 -3.66
N LEU A 87 5.75 -3.15 -4.32
CA LEU A 87 4.83 -4.13 -4.92
C LEU A 87 5.21 -4.53 -6.36
N ALA A 88 6.33 -4.05 -6.90
CA ALA A 88 6.70 -4.27 -8.30
C ALA A 88 6.76 -5.76 -8.70
N HIS A 89 7.11 -6.62 -7.75
CA HIS A 89 7.20 -8.07 -7.93
C HIS A 89 5.84 -8.76 -8.14
N LEU A 90 4.73 -8.09 -7.84
CA LEU A 90 3.37 -8.64 -8.03
C LEU A 90 2.85 -8.48 -9.46
N PHE A 91 3.52 -7.67 -10.28
CA PHE A 91 3.07 -7.33 -11.61
C PHE A 91 3.98 -7.91 -12.69
N SER A 92 3.42 -8.10 -13.89
CA SER A 92 4.19 -8.58 -15.03
C SER A 92 5.23 -7.55 -15.46
N SER A 93 6.31 -8.04 -16.07
CA SER A 93 7.39 -7.19 -16.57
C SER A 93 6.90 -6.22 -17.66
N GLU A 94 5.95 -6.66 -18.47
CA GLU A 94 5.32 -5.92 -19.55
C GLU A 94 4.51 -4.75 -19.00
N PHE A 95 3.67 -5.01 -17.99
CA PHE A 95 2.89 -3.97 -17.34
C PHE A 95 3.79 -2.93 -16.68
N MET A 96 4.82 -3.38 -15.95
CA MET A 96 5.78 -2.46 -15.31
C MET A 96 6.55 -1.63 -16.33
N THR A 97 6.91 -2.20 -17.48
CA THR A 97 7.57 -1.49 -18.58
C THR A 97 6.63 -0.42 -19.16
N GLU A 98 5.37 -0.77 -19.39
CA GLU A 98 4.35 0.13 -19.92
C GLU A 98 4.13 1.35 -19.01
N ILE A 99 3.89 1.15 -17.71
CA ILE A 99 3.65 2.26 -16.79
C ILE A 99 4.90 3.13 -16.60
N ARG A 100 6.11 2.56 -16.65
CA ARG A 100 7.37 3.32 -16.62
C ARG A 100 7.51 4.19 -17.85
N PHE A 101 7.26 3.63 -19.05
CA PHE A 101 7.29 4.37 -20.29
C PHE A 101 6.38 5.60 -20.24
N PHE A 102 5.10 5.43 -19.87
CA PHE A 102 4.17 6.56 -19.81
C PHE A 102 4.54 7.59 -18.74
N THR A 103 5.13 7.15 -17.63
CA THR A 103 5.64 8.05 -16.60
C THR A 103 6.82 8.87 -17.11
N GLU A 104 7.80 8.24 -17.78
CA GLU A 104 8.95 8.93 -18.35
C GLU A 104 8.56 9.96 -19.42
N VAL A 105 7.62 9.61 -20.30
CA VAL A 105 7.11 10.53 -21.32
C VAL A 105 6.50 11.76 -20.66
N ARG A 106 5.72 11.57 -19.58
CA ARG A 106 5.12 12.68 -18.82
C ARG A 106 6.17 13.59 -18.19
N GLU A 107 7.20 13.03 -17.57
CA GLU A 107 8.23 13.84 -16.93
C GLU A 107 9.09 14.58 -17.96
N LYS A 108 9.37 13.98 -19.12
CA LYS A 108 10.00 14.67 -20.25
C LYS A 108 9.14 15.81 -20.81
N ALA A 109 7.83 15.63 -20.87
CA ALA A 109 6.91 16.68 -21.33
C ALA A 109 6.77 17.87 -20.37
N LYS A 110 7.17 17.72 -19.10
CA LYS A 110 7.19 18.81 -18.11
C LYS A 110 8.56 19.49 -17.98
N ALA A 111 9.60 18.93 -18.56
CA ALA A 111 10.93 19.54 -18.53
C ALA A 111 10.89 20.87 -19.32
N PRO A 112 11.52 21.94 -18.79
CA PRO A 112 11.52 23.27 -19.40
C PRO A 112 12.23 23.33 -20.75
#